data_AF-Q84J95-F1
#
_entry.id   AF-Q84J95-F1
#
_cell.length_a   1.000
_cell.length_b   1.000
_cell.length_c   1.000
_cell.angle_alpha   90.00
_cell.angle_beta   90.00
_cell.angle_gamma   90.00
#
_symmetry.space_group_name_H-M   'P 1'
#
loop_
_entity.id
_entity.type
_entity.pdbx_description
1 polymer ?
#
loop_
_entity_poly.entity_id
_entity_poly.type
_entity_poly.pdbx_seq_one_letter_code
_entity_poly.pdbx_strand_id
1 'polypeptide(L)'
;MANCIRRNALFFLTLLFLLSVSNLVQAARGGGKLKPQQCNSKCSFRCSATSHKKPCMFFCLKCCKKCLCVPPGTFGNKQTCPCYNNWKTKEGRPKCP
;
A
#
# COMPACT_ATOMS: atom_id res chain seq x y z
N MET A 1 1.20 40.59 -25.41
CA MET A 1 0.07 39.81 -24.83
C MET A 1 0.34 38.28 -24.82
N ALA A 2 0.88 37.69 -25.89
CA ALA A 2 1.17 36.23 -25.97
C ALA A 2 2.07 35.67 -24.85
N ASN A 3 3.09 36.41 -24.40
CA ASN A 3 3.98 35.96 -23.32
C ASN A 3 3.28 35.81 -21.96
N CYS A 4 2.24 36.60 -21.68
CA CYS A 4 1.46 36.48 -20.44
C CYS A 4 0.60 35.21 -20.46
N ILE A 5 -0.08 34.95 -21.58
CA ILE A 5 -0.90 33.74 -21.79
C ILE A 5 -0.02 32.48 -21.72
N ARG A 6 1.15 32.49 -22.37
CA ARG A 6 2.11 31.36 -22.33
C ARG A 6 2.62 31.09 -20.91
N ARG A 7 2.99 32.13 -20.16
CA ARG A 7 3.45 31.98 -18.77
C ARG A 7 2.35 31.42 -17.87
N ASN A 8 1.12 31.92 -18.03
CA ASN A 8 -0.05 31.42 -17.30
C ASN A 8 -0.34 29.94 -17.65
N ALA A 9 -0.30 29.59 -18.94
CA ALA A 9 -0.49 28.21 -19.40
C ALA A 9 0.59 27.27 -18.86
N LEU A 10 1.87 27.69 -18.84
CA LEU A 10 2.95 26.90 -18.23
C LEU A 10 2.70 26.68 -16.73
N PHE A 11 2.26 27.70 -15.99
CA PHE A 11 1.90 27.55 -14.58
C PHE A 11 0.74 26.55 -14.40
N PHE A 12 -0.33 26.64 -15.19
CA PHE A 12 -1.43 25.68 -15.13
C PHE A 12 -1.01 24.25 -15.50
N LEU A 13 -0.17 24.07 -16.52
CA LEU A 13 0.35 22.75 -16.92
C LEU A 13 1.24 22.14 -15.83
N THR A 14 2.11 22.94 -15.21
CA THR A 14 2.95 22.46 -14.10
C THR A 14 2.11 22.11 -12.87
N LEU A 15 1.09 22.91 -12.54
CA LEU A 15 0.17 22.61 -11.43
C LEU A 15 -0.64 21.33 -11.70
N LEU A 16 -1.16 21.16 -12.92
CA LEU A 16 -1.89 19.96 -13.32
C LEU A 16 -0.99 18.71 -13.26
N PHE A 17 0.28 18.85 -13.66
CA PHE A 17 1.27 17.79 -13.55
C PHE A 17 1.58 17.45 -12.08
N LEU A 18 1.75 18.45 -11.21
CA LEU A 18 1.97 18.24 -9.77
C LEU A 18 0.78 17.55 -9.09
N LEU A 19 -0.45 17.90 -9.48
CA LEU A 19 -1.67 17.24 -9.01
C LEU A 19 -1.74 15.79 -9.51
N SER A 20 -1.43 15.51 -10.78
CA SER A 20 -1.48 14.15 -11.32
C SER A 20 -0.42 13.24 -10.68
N VAL A 21 0.81 13.72 -10.48
CA VAL A 21 1.84 12.94 -9.75
C VAL A 21 1.47 12.74 -8.28
N SER A 22 0.84 13.71 -7.63
CA SER A 22 0.40 13.56 -6.24
C SER A 22 -0.65 12.45 -6.09
N ASN A 23 -1.60 12.36 -7.02
CA ASN A 23 -2.59 11.28 -7.08
C ASN A 23 -1.92 9.91 -7.34
N LEU A 24 -0.95 9.86 -8.27
CA LEU A 24 -0.17 8.65 -8.51
C LEU A 24 0.58 8.20 -7.26
N VAL A 25 1.21 9.13 -6.53
CA VAL A 25 1.94 8.80 -5.30
C VAL A 25 0.96 8.33 -4.21
N GLN A 26 -0.24 8.89 -4.09
CA GLN A 26 -1.26 8.41 -3.14
C GLN A 26 -1.73 6.99 -3.49
N ALA A 27 -1.98 6.70 -4.77
CA ALA A 27 -2.30 5.36 -5.23
C ALA A 27 -1.14 4.37 -4.95
N ALA A 28 0.11 4.79 -5.17
CA ALA A 28 1.30 3.98 -4.90
C ALA A 28 1.54 3.75 -3.40
N ARG A 29 1.20 4.71 -2.53
CA ARG A 29 1.26 4.54 -1.07
C ARG A 29 0.32 3.44 -0.58
N GLY A 30 -0.71 3.08 -1.36
CA GLY A 30 -1.52 1.88 -1.16
C GLY A 30 -2.12 1.80 0.25
N GLY A 31 -2.54 2.94 0.79
CA GLY A 31 -3.24 2.99 2.06
C GLY A 31 -4.55 2.22 1.94
N GLY A 32 -4.68 1.13 2.68
CA GLY A 32 -5.90 0.36 2.71
C GLY A 32 -6.98 1.02 3.58
N LYS A 33 -8.18 0.42 3.56
CA LYS A 33 -9.36 0.92 4.28
C LYS A 33 -9.40 0.55 5.77
N LEU A 34 -8.43 -0.24 6.27
CA LEU A 34 -8.49 -0.76 7.63
C LEU A 34 -8.06 0.29 8.65
N LYS A 35 -8.73 0.32 9.80
CA LYS A 35 -8.20 0.96 11.00
C LYS A 35 -7.15 0.03 11.64
N PRO A 36 -6.11 0.55 12.31
CA PRO A 36 -5.09 -0.27 12.98
C PRO A 36 -5.67 -1.34 13.93
N GLN A 37 -6.80 -1.05 14.59
CA GLN A 37 -7.49 -1.96 15.50
C GLN A 37 -8.06 -3.20 14.78
N GLN A 38 -8.40 -3.09 13.49
CA GLN A 38 -8.95 -4.19 12.69
C GLN A 38 -7.89 -5.18 12.20
N CYS A 39 -6.60 -4.83 12.31
CA CYS A 39 -5.49 -5.68 11.87
C CYS A 39 -5.46 -7.03 12.60
N ASN A 40 -5.75 -7.08 13.90
CA ASN A 40 -5.71 -8.32 14.68
C ASN A 40 -6.67 -9.37 14.13
N SER A 41 -7.93 -9.01 13.92
CA SER A 41 -8.94 -9.93 13.38
C SER A 41 -8.59 -10.38 11.95
N LYS A 42 -8.20 -9.44 11.08
CA LYS A 42 -7.84 -9.76 9.68
C LYS A 42 -6.60 -10.64 9.59
N CYS A 43 -5.57 -10.36 10.37
CA CYS A 43 -4.40 -11.20 10.43
C CYS A 43 -4.72 -12.57 11.02
N SER A 44 -5.63 -12.67 12.01
CA SER A 44 -6.02 -13.95 12.62
C SER A 44 -6.57 -14.91 11.58
N PHE A 45 -7.48 -14.39 10.74
CA PHE A 45 -7.97 -15.13 9.58
C PHE A 45 -6.85 -15.46 8.59
N ARG A 46 -6.03 -14.47 8.20
CA ARG A 46 -4.92 -14.65 7.24
C ARG A 46 -3.97 -15.78 7.65
N CYS A 47 -3.63 -15.86 8.94
CA CYS A 47 -2.70 -16.83 9.49
C CYS A 47 -3.36 -18.10 10.05
N SER A 48 -4.65 -18.31 9.81
CA SER A 48 -5.41 -19.43 10.40
C SER A 48 -4.95 -20.80 9.88
N ALA A 49 -4.58 -20.88 8.61
CA ALA A 49 -4.21 -22.13 7.93
C ALA A 49 -2.73 -22.52 8.05
N THR A 50 -1.87 -21.66 8.60
CA THR A 50 -0.44 -21.98 8.76
C THR A 50 -0.16 -22.56 10.14
N SER A 51 0.72 -23.57 10.21
CA SER A 51 1.28 -24.07 11.47
C SER A 51 2.18 -23.01 12.15
N HIS A 52 2.80 -22.14 11.37
CA HIS A 52 3.70 -21.08 11.84
C HIS A 52 2.93 -19.82 12.27
N LYS A 53 1.96 -19.97 13.18
CA LYS A 53 1.05 -18.89 13.60
C LYS A 53 1.79 -17.67 14.16
N LYS A 54 2.79 -17.88 15.03
CA LYS A 54 3.56 -16.80 15.69
C LYS A 54 4.29 -15.89 14.69
N PRO A 55 5.19 -16.40 13.80
CA PRO A 55 5.86 -15.54 12.83
C PRO A 55 4.89 -14.95 11.80
N CYS A 56 3.86 -15.69 11.37
CA CYS A 56 2.84 -15.15 10.47
C CYS A 56 2.14 -13.93 11.08
N MET A 57 1.68 -14.04 12.33
CA MET A 57 1.09 -12.94 13.10
C MET A 57 2.01 -11.73 13.16
N PHE A 58 3.28 -11.94 13.53
CA PHE A 58 4.25 -10.87 13.69
C PHE A 58 4.41 -10.04 12.40
N PHE A 59 4.64 -10.72 11.27
CA PHE A 59 4.79 -10.04 9.99
C PHE A 59 3.48 -9.45 9.48
N CYS A 60 2.37 -10.18 9.59
CA CYS A 60 1.06 -9.68 9.16
C CYS A 60 0.70 -8.38 9.88
N LEU A 61 0.83 -8.34 11.21
CA LEU A 61 0.52 -7.13 12.00
C LEU A 61 1.45 -5.97 11.66
N LYS A 62 2.74 -6.23 11.43
CA LYS A 62 3.70 -5.21 11.00
C LYS A 62 3.29 -4.60 9.65
N CYS A 63 2.98 -5.45 8.68
CA CYS A 63 2.56 -5.00 7.35
C CYS A 63 1.19 -4.31 7.37
N CYS A 64 0.23 -4.84 8.13
CA CYS A 64 -1.09 -4.24 8.27
C CYS A 64 -1.03 -2.88 8.97
N LYS A 65 -0.23 -2.70 10.03
CA LYS A 65 -0.10 -1.39 10.69
C LYS A 65 0.47 -0.31 9.77
N LYS A 66 1.36 -0.67 8.83
CA LYS A 66 1.90 0.28 7.86
C LYS A 66 0.97 0.54 6.70
N CYS A 67 0.43 -0.53 6.11
CA CYS A 67 -0.29 -0.48 4.84
C CYS A 67 -1.81 -0.37 5.02
N LEU A 68 -2.33 -0.64 6.23
CA LEU A 68 -3.76 -0.65 6.55
C LEU A 68 -4.58 -1.58 5.63
N CYS A 69 -3.97 -2.66 5.18
CA CYS A 69 -4.52 -3.62 4.23
C CYS A 69 -4.01 -5.03 4.55
N VAL A 70 -4.90 -6.03 4.50
CA VAL A 70 -4.56 -7.45 4.56
C VAL A 70 -5.23 -8.13 3.36
N PRO A 71 -4.48 -8.88 2.52
CA PRO A 71 -5.04 -9.59 1.38
C PRO A 71 -6.15 -10.58 1.77
N PRO A 72 -7.15 -10.80 0.90
CA PRO A 72 -8.17 -11.82 1.13
C PRO A 72 -7.59 -13.24 1.09
N GLY A 73 -8.24 -14.15 1.82
CA GLY A 73 -7.83 -15.54 1.95
C GLY A 73 -6.66 -15.76 2.91
N THR A 74 -6.23 -17.01 3.05
CA THR A 74 -5.15 -17.44 3.97
C THR A 74 -3.77 -17.47 3.31
N PHE A 75 -3.70 -17.39 1.98
CA PHE A 75 -2.47 -17.33 1.20
C PHE A 75 -2.67 -16.52 -0.09
N GLY A 76 -1.59 -16.04 -0.72
CA GLY A 76 -1.66 -15.33 -2.01
C GLY A 76 -2.38 -13.97 -1.99
N ASN A 77 -2.94 -13.54 -3.13
CA ASN A 77 -3.73 -12.31 -3.33
C ASN A 77 -3.05 -10.99 -2.91
N LYS A 78 -1.71 -10.98 -2.84
CA LYS A 78 -0.97 -9.83 -2.32
C LYS A 78 -1.13 -8.59 -3.21
N GLN A 79 -1.34 -8.77 -4.52
CA GLN A 79 -1.56 -7.70 -5.49
C GLN A 79 -2.74 -6.77 -5.14
N THR A 80 -3.73 -7.27 -4.39
CA THR A 80 -4.87 -6.46 -3.93
C THR A 80 -4.44 -5.39 -2.92
N CYS A 81 -3.31 -5.58 -2.24
CA CYS A 81 -2.71 -4.63 -1.31
C CYS A 81 -1.27 -4.30 -1.78
N PRO A 82 -1.07 -3.37 -2.73
CA PRO A 82 0.26 -3.09 -3.30
C PRO A 82 1.33 -2.76 -2.25
N CYS A 83 0.99 -1.94 -1.25
CA CYS A 83 1.88 -1.67 -0.13
C CYS A 83 2.30 -2.96 0.60
N TYR A 84 1.36 -3.87 0.89
CA TYR A 84 1.64 -5.14 1.56
C TYR A 84 2.49 -6.09 0.70
N ASN A 85 2.23 -6.12 -0.62
CA ASN A 85 2.94 -6.98 -1.57
C ASN A 85 4.40 -6.57 -1.80
N ASN A 86 4.65 -5.25 -1.81
CA ASN A 86 5.95 -4.66 -2.14
C ASN A 86 6.95 -4.75 -0.99
N TRP A 87 6.53 -5.21 0.20
CA TRP A 87 7.43 -5.47 1.30
C TRP A 87 8.25 -6.73 1.02
N LYS A 88 9.53 -6.53 0.70
CA LYS A 88 10.49 -7.60 0.45
C LYS A 88 11.54 -7.69 1.55
N THR A 89 12.16 -8.86 1.69
CA THR A 89 13.40 -9.05 2.44
C THR A 89 14.58 -8.48 1.64
N LYS A 90 15.79 -8.45 2.23
CA LYS A 90 17.00 -8.04 1.50
C LYS A 90 17.30 -8.93 0.28
N GLU A 91 16.85 -10.18 0.33
CA GLU A 91 16.97 -11.17 -0.75
C GLU A 91 15.84 -11.06 -1.80
N GLY A 92 14.97 -10.06 -1.71
CA GLY A 92 13.85 -9.88 -2.64
C GLY A 92 12.65 -10.80 -2.39
N ARG A 93 12.68 -11.65 -1.36
CA ARG A 93 11.56 -12.55 -1.03
C ARG A 93 10.38 -11.81 -0.41
N PRO A 94 9.12 -12.28 -0.59
CA PRO A 94 7.96 -11.70 0.07
C PRO A 94 8.11 -11.71 1.60
N LYS A 95 8.02 -10.54 2.23
CA LYS A 95 8.17 -10.41 3.69
C LYS A 95 6.85 -10.59 4.44
N CYS A 96 5.77 -10.08 3.87
CA CYS A 96 4.45 -10.18 4.47
C CYS A 96 3.77 -11.49 4.04
N PRO A 97 3.03 -12.18 4.92
CA PRO A 97 2.39 -13.46 4.63
C PRO A 97 1.23 -13.36 3.63
#